data_AF-A0A5C3KI04-F1
#
_entry.id   AF-A0A5C3KI04-F1
#
_cell.length_a   1.000
_cell.length_b   1.000
_cell.length_c   1.000
_cell.angle_alpha   90.00
_cell.angle_beta   90.00
_cell.angle_gamma   90.00
#
_symmetry.space_group_name_H-M   'P 1'
#
loop_
_entity.id
_entity.type
_entity.pdbx_description
1 polymer ?
#
loop_
_entity_poly.entity_id
_entity_poly.type
_entity_poly.pdbx_seq_one_letter_code
_entity_poly.pdbx_strand_id
1 'polypeptide(L)'
;MSFRLQLLGYVDTSKPPASQAEPHKRHRTSSTQNFNHPTLRLQTSTGFLQSVQPTVIWTHAMQSLIQRDIHTSNSLFPLSQGLSSWSTSNTVQNSLPLSNQTLNPTKVASGLPLIYTPAPSSNPNSQSLLVHYPTGSYRLGADPRGGISFYTSGPTSFDFTSAKEATFAYAVFFPSDFDFVKGGKLPGLYGGNSDDEAYTCSGGSRSTACFSTRLMWRRNGQGEIYAYFPSYDAPGFEANAQLCPANATSTSSTTTTSPTTQKGNFCDDTFGISLGRGNFTFPTGAWTTVAQRVRLNDAGQANGQVELFVDGKSVIKTSGIILRDVSGNGRIRGLQVQSFFGGNTADWATPKDQNTYLGDFSVAITETLSGEKLKTSGAQSNTNLHSRSRIRSFRTFCTGLSAVLLSTTAVNLFATYM
;
A
#
# COMPACT_ATOMS: atom_id res chain seq x y z
N MET A 1 33.42 64.86 -1.80
CA MET A 1 34.44 63.79 -1.68
C MET A 1 33.71 62.49 -1.40
N SER A 2 33.94 61.34 -2.00
CA SER A 2 34.28 60.94 -3.37
C SER A 2 33.80 59.49 -3.44
N PHE A 3 32.96 59.16 -4.42
CA PHE A 3 32.63 57.79 -4.77
C PHE A 3 33.88 57.09 -5.35
N ARG A 4 33.99 55.77 -5.19
CA ARG A 4 34.59 54.89 -6.21
C ARG A 4 34.06 53.47 -6.13
N LEU A 5 33.44 53.08 -7.25
CA LEU A 5 33.10 51.75 -7.70
C LEU A 5 34.32 51.17 -8.47
N GLN A 6 34.56 49.86 -8.44
CA GLN A 6 35.19 49.16 -9.58
C GLN A 6 34.92 47.66 -9.59
N LEU A 7 34.83 47.15 -10.82
CA LEU A 7 34.24 45.90 -11.31
C LEU A 7 35.29 44.81 -11.62
N LEU A 8 34.78 43.58 -11.74
CA LEU A 8 35.11 42.48 -12.69
C LEU A 8 36.36 41.60 -12.50
N GLY A 9 36.11 40.28 -12.65
CA GLY A 9 37.09 39.24 -12.96
C GLY A 9 36.44 37.86 -13.10
N TYR A 10 36.01 37.51 -14.32
CA TYR A 10 35.52 36.20 -14.76
C TYR A 10 36.71 35.33 -15.19
N VAL A 11 36.79 34.05 -14.78
CA VAL A 11 37.76 33.09 -15.34
C VAL A 11 37.09 31.74 -15.61
N ASP A 12 37.21 31.35 -16.88
CA ASP A 12 36.81 30.14 -17.58
C ASP A 12 37.58 28.90 -17.08
N THR A 13 36.90 27.75 -16.97
CA THR A 13 37.54 26.44 -16.75
C THR A 13 37.06 25.45 -17.80
N SER A 14 37.72 25.47 -18.95
CA SER A 14 37.58 24.46 -19.99
C SER A 14 38.91 23.73 -20.25
N LYS A 15 38.86 22.40 -20.03
CA LYS A 15 39.71 21.31 -20.58
C LYS A 15 41.06 20.92 -19.90
N PRO A 16 41.48 19.63 -20.08
CA PRO A 16 42.04 18.78 -19.03
C PRO A 16 43.55 18.49 -19.18
N PRO A 17 44.22 17.86 -18.20
CA PRO A 17 45.56 17.33 -18.41
C PRO A 17 45.53 15.91 -18.99
N ALA A 18 46.38 15.73 -19.99
CA ALA A 18 46.66 14.50 -20.70
C ALA A 18 47.52 13.51 -19.89
N SER A 19 47.42 12.26 -20.35
CA SER A 19 48.19 11.07 -20.03
C SER A 19 49.71 11.25 -19.97
N GLN A 20 50.35 10.51 -19.05
CA GLN A 20 51.58 9.78 -19.36
C GLN A 20 51.50 8.35 -18.83
N ALA A 21 51.84 7.42 -19.72
CA ALA A 21 52.05 6.00 -19.45
C ALA A 21 53.56 5.74 -19.40
N GLU A 22 54.00 4.81 -18.56
CA GLU A 22 54.93 3.74 -18.95
C GLU A 22 55.01 2.63 -17.86
N PRO A 23 55.36 1.39 -18.25
CA PRO A 23 55.02 0.19 -17.49
C PRO A 23 56.22 -0.48 -16.80
N HIS A 24 56.02 -0.97 -15.57
CA HIS A 24 56.99 -1.84 -14.90
C HIS A 24 56.87 -3.30 -15.37
N LYS A 25 57.85 -3.73 -16.18
CA LYS A 25 58.23 -5.13 -16.37
C LYS A 25 58.90 -5.66 -15.08
N ARG A 26 58.47 -6.81 -14.55
CA ARG A 26 59.33 -7.72 -13.78
C ARG A 26 58.99 -9.19 -14.04
N HIS A 27 60.05 -9.97 -13.91
CA HIS A 27 60.32 -11.29 -14.47
C HIS A 27 59.34 -12.41 -14.13
N ARG A 28 59.09 -13.24 -15.15
CA ARG A 28 58.58 -14.61 -15.06
C ARG A 28 59.80 -15.54 -14.95
N THR A 29 59.95 -16.25 -13.84
CA THR A 29 60.89 -17.37 -13.70
C THR A 29 60.11 -18.67 -13.71
N SER A 30 60.44 -19.53 -14.68
CA SER A 30 59.96 -20.90 -14.81
C SER A 30 60.88 -21.83 -14.00
N SER A 31 60.33 -22.58 -13.06
CA SER A 31 60.98 -23.79 -12.52
C SER A 31 60.04 -24.98 -12.62
N THR A 32 60.34 -25.83 -13.58
CA THR A 32 59.86 -27.20 -13.72
C THR A 32 60.47 -28.05 -12.60
N GLN A 33 59.63 -28.76 -11.84
CA GLN A 33 60.06 -29.91 -11.04
C GLN A 33 59.20 -31.12 -11.37
N ASN A 34 59.88 -32.13 -11.91
CA ASN A 34 59.39 -33.49 -12.14
C ASN A 34 59.29 -34.23 -10.81
N PHE A 35 58.14 -34.87 -10.56
CA PHE A 35 58.02 -35.94 -9.56
C PHE A 35 57.86 -37.28 -10.28
N ASN A 36 58.81 -38.18 -10.04
CA ASN A 36 58.75 -39.61 -10.34
C ASN A 36 57.90 -40.33 -9.27
N HIS A 37 57.16 -41.37 -9.67
CA HIS A 37 56.92 -42.67 -9.01
C HIS A 37 55.63 -43.35 -9.58
N PRO A 38 55.41 -44.67 -9.40
CA PRO A 38 55.87 -45.73 -10.27
C PRO A 38 54.72 -46.48 -10.98
N THR A 39 55.08 -47.27 -11.99
CA THR A 39 54.21 -48.16 -12.78
C THR A 39 53.58 -49.26 -11.93
N LEU A 40 52.24 -49.32 -11.85
CA LEU A 40 51.51 -50.45 -11.28
C LEU A 40 50.93 -51.32 -12.41
N ARG A 41 51.21 -52.62 -12.35
CA ARG A 41 50.74 -53.66 -13.30
C ARG A 41 49.23 -53.81 -13.28
N LEU A 42 48.63 -53.95 -14.47
CA LEU A 42 47.28 -54.49 -14.65
C LEU A 42 47.27 -55.97 -14.25
N GLN A 43 46.43 -56.33 -13.27
CA GLN A 43 45.86 -57.66 -13.14
C GLN A 43 44.38 -57.58 -13.50
N THR A 44 44.00 -58.32 -14.54
CA THR A 44 42.62 -58.52 -14.96
C THR A 44 41.98 -59.57 -14.05
N SER A 45 40.99 -59.17 -13.24
CA SER A 45 40.01 -60.11 -12.67
C SER A 45 38.62 -59.74 -13.18
N THR A 46 38.02 -60.69 -13.90
CA THR A 46 36.64 -60.70 -14.37
C THR A 46 35.66 -60.59 -13.19
N GLY A 47 34.94 -59.48 -13.12
CA GLY A 47 33.82 -59.28 -12.21
C GLY A 47 32.61 -58.78 -13.00
N PHE A 48 31.49 -59.49 -12.86
CA PHE A 48 30.19 -59.18 -13.46
C PHE A 48 29.78 -57.71 -13.25
N LEU A 49 29.48 -57.00 -14.33
CA LEU A 49 28.80 -55.70 -14.28
C LEU A 49 27.30 -55.95 -14.08
N GLN A 50 26.81 -55.83 -12.85
CA GLN A 50 25.41 -55.50 -12.62
C GLN A 50 25.25 -53.99 -12.73
N SER A 51 24.34 -53.55 -13.60
CA SER A 51 23.98 -52.14 -13.76
C SER A 51 23.31 -51.64 -12.47
N VAL A 52 24.08 -50.94 -11.64
CA VAL A 52 23.51 -50.14 -10.57
C VAL A 52 22.90 -48.90 -11.21
N GLN A 53 21.60 -48.97 -11.50
CA GLN A 53 20.82 -47.75 -11.75
C GLN A 53 20.95 -46.89 -10.50
N PRO A 54 21.28 -45.59 -10.60
CA PRO A 54 21.25 -44.72 -9.44
C PRO A 54 19.78 -44.61 -9.03
N THR A 55 19.39 -45.35 -7.99
CA THR A 55 18.19 -45.04 -7.23
C THR A 55 18.42 -43.66 -6.62
N VAL A 56 17.91 -42.65 -7.31
CA VAL A 56 17.66 -41.34 -6.74
C VAL A 56 16.68 -41.58 -5.60
N ILE A 57 17.21 -41.65 -4.37
CA ILE A 57 16.40 -41.61 -3.17
C ILE A 57 15.82 -40.21 -3.15
N TRP A 58 14.59 -40.07 -3.65
CA TRP A 58 13.76 -38.91 -3.42
C TRP A 58 13.50 -38.84 -1.92
N THR A 59 14.38 -38.13 -1.20
CA THR A 59 14.05 -37.68 0.15
C THR A 59 12.75 -36.89 0.03
N HIS A 60 11.72 -37.31 0.74
CA HIS A 60 10.39 -36.69 0.77
C HIS A 60 10.41 -35.23 1.29
N ALA A 61 11.58 -34.63 1.48
CA ALA A 61 11.82 -33.25 1.89
C ALA A 61 11.93 -32.25 0.72
N MET A 62 11.88 -32.68 -0.56
CA MET A 62 11.78 -31.77 -1.71
C MET A 62 10.38 -31.70 -2.34
N GLN A 63 9.43 -32.51 -1.85
CA GLN A 63 8.02 -32.40 -2.21
C GLN A 63 7.23 -31.48 -1.27
N SER A 64 7.86 -30.77 -0.32
CA SER A 64 7.18 -29.76 0.50
C SER A 64 7.48 -28.31 0.08
N LEU A 65 8.13 -28.10 -1.06
CA LEU A 65 8.12 -26.82 -1.78
C LEU A 65 6.88 -26.68 -2.68
N ILE A 66 5.88 -27.55 -2.49
CA ILE A 66 4.54 -27.41 -3.02
C ILE A 66 4.00 -26.03 -2.60
N GLN A 67 3.91 -25.15 -3.59
CA GLN A 67 2.84 -24.18 -3.76
C GLN A 67 2.42 -23.42 -2.50
N ARG A 68 3.05 -22.28 -2.24
CA ARG A 68 2.33 -21.14 -1.60
C ARG A 68 1.27 -20.54 -2.56
N ASP A 69 0.91 -21.23 -3.64
CA ASP A 69 -0.02 -20.74 -4.68
C ASP A 69 -1.48 -20.63 -4.21
N ILE A 70 -1.81 -21.02 -2.98
CA ILE A 70 -3.20 -21.00 -2.51
C ILE A 70 -3.30 -20.09 -1.31
N HIS A 71 -3.48 -18.80 -1.61
CA HIS A 71 -4.17 -17.89 -0.71
C HIS A 71 -5.55 -18.47 -0.42
N THR A 72 -5.95 -18.45 0.85
CA THR A 72 -7.28 -18.91 1.23
C THR A 72 -8.16 -17.69 1.39
N SER A 73 -9.48 -17.86 1.26
CA SER A 73 -10.44 -16.83 1.65
C SER A 73 -10.16 -16.31 3.08
N ASN A 74 -9.67 -17.17 3.98
CA ASN A 74 -9.28 -16.81 5.35
C ASN A 74 -8.02 -15.93 5.41
N SER A 75 -7.06 -16.06 4.50
CA SER A 75 -5.89 -15.17 4.49
C SER A 75 -6.22 -13.79 3.90
N LEU A 76 -7.18 -13.72 2.96
CA LEU A 76 -7.68 -12.48 2.38
C LEU A 76 -8.69 -11.75 3.27
N PHE A 77 -9.46 -12.49 4.06
CA PHE A 77 -10.45 -11.97 5.00
C PHE A 77 -10.20 -12.52 6.42
N PRO A 78 -9.08 -12.14 7.08
CA PRO A 78 -8.69 -12.71 8.38
C PRO A 78 -9.65 -12.40 9.54
N LEU A 79 -10.57 -11.45 9.35
CA LEU A 79 -11.62 -11.12 10.31
C LEU A 79 -12.98 -11.68 9.87
N SER A 80 -13.43 -11.25 8.69
CA SER A 80 -14.63 -11.73 7.99
C SER A 80 -14.75 -10.99 6.65
N GLN A 81 -15.69 -11.40 5.80
CA GLN A 81 -16.14 -10.58 4.66
C GLN A 81 -17.02 -9.38 5.10
N GLY A 82 -17.31 -9.26 6.40
CA GLY A 82 -17.96 -8.09 6.97
C GLY A 82 -19.40 -7.87 6.50
N LEU A 83 -19.81 -6.60 6.53
CA LEU A 83 -21.12 -6.08 6.13
C LEU A 83 -21.21 -5.82 4.62
N SER A 84 -20.07 -5.57 3.99
CA SER A 84 -19.93 -5.35 2.55
C SER A 84 -18.50 -5.70 2.13
N SER A 85 -18.35 -6.41 1.02
CA SER A 85 -17.04 -6.81 0.51
C SER A 85 -17.02 -6.99 -1.00
N TRP A 86 -15.83 -6.92 -1.58
CA TRP A 86 -15.56 -7.42 -2.93
C TRP A 86 -14.17 -8.06 -2.95
N SER A 87 -13.96 -8.95 -3.92
CA SER A 87 -12.66 -9.59 -4.13
C SER A 87 -12.43 -9.84 -5.62
N THR A 88 -11.18 -9.78 -6.05
CA THR A 88 -10.74 -10.29 -7.35
C THR A 88 -10.19 -11.72 -7.31
N SER A 89 -10.17 -12.34 -6.12
CA SER A 89 -9.67 -13.70 -5.96
C SER A 89 -10.71 -14.73 -6.34
N ASN A 90 -10.35 -15.65 -7.22
CA ASN A 90 -11.21 -16.78 -7.62
C ASN A 90 -11.51 -17.77 -6.47
N THR A 91 -10.83 -17.64 -5.33
CA THR A 91 -11.10 -18.42 -4.11
C THR A 91 -12.28 -17.88 -3.31
N VAL A 92 -12.82 -16.72 -3.70
CA VAL A 92 -13.93 -16.04 -3.03
C VAL A 92 -15.16 -16.12 -3.92
N GLN A 93 -16.30 -16.50 -3.34
CA GLN A 93 -17.55 -16.60 -4.08
C GLN A 93 -17.96 -15.22 -4.64
N ASN A 94 -18.50 -15.20 -5.87
CA ASN A 94 -18.89 -13.98 -6.59
C ASN A 94 -17.74 -12.99 -6.81
N SER A 95 -16.50 -13.48 -6.90
CA SER A 95 -15.34 -12.65 -7.22
C SER A 95 -15.49 -11.93 -8.56
N LEU A 96 -14.94 -10.72 -8.64
CA LEU A 96 -14.90 -9.90 -9.84
C LEU A 96 -13.59 -10.11 -10.61
N PRO A 97 -13.55 -9.91 -11.93
CA PRO A 97 -12.28 -10.00 -12.67
C PRO A 97 -11.27 -8.95 -12.21
N LEU A 98 -9.98 -9.30 -12.08
CA LEU A 98 -8.92 -8.30 -11.89
C LEU A 98 -8.75 -7.48 -13.18
N SER A 99 -9.31 -6.28 -13.22
CA SER A 99 -9.37 -5.43 -14.40
C SER A 99 -9.61 -3.97 -14.04
N ASN A 100 -9.43 -3.05 -15.00
CA ASN A 100 -9.78 -1.64 -14.82
C ASN A 100 -11.28 -1.42 -14.54
N GLN A 101 -12.16 -2.31 -15.03
CA GLN A 101 -13.61 -2.22 -14.76
C GLN A 101 -13.91 -2.44 -13.27
N THR A 102 -13.21 -3.38 -12.64
CA THR A 102 -13.36 -3.68 -11.22
C THR A 102 -12.60 -2.70 -10.35
N LEU A 103 -11.35 -2.39 -10.72
CA LEU A 103 -10.47 -1.53 -9.95
C LEU A 103 -10.75 -0.05 -10.18
N ASN A 104 -11.55 0.37 -11.16
CA ASN A 104 -11.93 1.76 -11.42
C ASN A 104 -10.82 2.80 -11.10
N PRO A 105 -9.63 2.69 -11.73
CA PRO A 105 -8.45 3.41 -11.28
C PRO A 105 -8.56 4.91 -11.57
N THR A 106 -8.17 5.73 -10.61
CA THR A 106 -8.12 7.19 -10.72
C THR A 106 -6.72 7.71 -10.43
N LYS A 107 -6.42 8.93 -10.89
CA LYS A 107 -5.09 9.57 -10.74
C LYS A 107 -3.93 8.63 -11.12
N VAL A 108 -4.09 7.88 -12.22
CA VAL A 108 -3.05 6.99 -12.75
C VAL A 108 -1.84 7.84 -13.14
N ALA A 109 -0.67 7.51 -12.61
CA ALA A 109 0.55 8.24 -12.90
C ALA A 109 0.95 8.10 -14.38
N SER A 110 1.23 9.23 -15.03
CA SER A 110 1.70 9.25 -16.41
C SER A 110 2.96 8.39 -16.60
N GLY A 111 3.03 7.67 -17.72
CA GLY A 111 4.16 6.79 -18.06
C GLY A 111 4.25 5.50 -17.24
N LEU A 112 3.27 5.18 -16.39
CA LEU A 112 3.22 3.95 -15.58
C LEU A 112 1.91 3.20 -15.87
N PRO A 113 1.83 2.43 -16.97
CA PRO A 113 0.60 1.74 -17.37
C PRO A 113 0.20 0.63 -16.40
N LEU A 114 -1.11 0.34 -16.33
CA LEU A 114 -1.64 -0.81 -15.59
C LEU A 114 -1.66 -2.03 -16.52
N ILE A 115 -0.77 -2.99 -16.26
CA ILE A 115 -0.58 -4.17 -17.10
C ILE A 115 -1.09 -5.39 -16.36
N TYR A 116 -2.11 -6.06 -16.90
CA TYR A 116 -2.64 -7.31 -16.38
C TYR A 116 -2.01 -8.50 -17.13
N THR A 117 -1.56 -9.50 -16.39
CA THR A 117 -0.86 -10.68 -16.91
C THR A 117 -1.28 -11.93 -16.14
N PRO A 118 -1.17 -13.14 -16.72
CA PRO A 118 -1.23 -14.37 -15.93
C PRO A 118 -0.30 -14.30 -14.72
N ALA A 119 -0.83 -14.68 -13.56
CA ALA A 119 -0.11 -14.73 -12.31
C ALA A 119 0.97 -15.84 -12.38
N PRO A 120 2.18 -15.62 -11.81
CA PRO A 120 3.15 -16.70 -11.59
C PRO A 120 2.58 -17.76 -10.62
N SER A 121 1.80 -18.71 -11.14
CA SER A 121 1.13 -19.73 -10.35
C SER A 121 0.83 -20.96 -11.20
N SER A 122 0.58 -22.07 -10.53
CA SER A 122 0.05 -23.31 -11.10
C SER A 122 -1.38 -23.21 -11.65
N ASN A 123 -2.15 -22.17 -11.29
CA ASN A 123 -3.50 -21.94 -11.80
C ASN A 123 -3.43 -21.06 -13.06
N PRO A 124 -3.75 -21.59 -14.26
CA PRO A 124 -3.64 -20.84 -15.51
C PRO A 124 -4.65 -19.68 -15.63
N ASN A 125 -5.70 -19.67 -14.81
CA ASN A 125 -6.73 -18.64 -14.83
C ASN A 125 -6.46 -17.50 -13.84
N SER A 126 -5.45 -17.62 -12.98
CA SER A 126 -5.10 -16.56 -12.03
C SER A 126 -4.46 -15.39 -12.77
N GLN A 127 -4.96 -14.18 -12.52
CA GLN A 127 -4.45 -12.93 -13.09
C GLN A 127 -3.74 -12.10 -12.02
N SER A 128 -2.80 -11.27 -12.47
CA SER A 128 -2.06 -10.34 -11.63
C SER A 128 -1.85 -9.01 -12.34
N LEU A 129 -1.70 -7.96 -11.55
CA LEU A 129 -1.20 -6.67 -11.99
C LEU A 129 0.33 -6.72 -11.93
N LEU A 130 0.98 -6.62 -13.09
CA LEU A 130 2.42 -6.55 -13.23
C LEU A 130 2.92 -5.17 -12.82
N VAL A 131 3.94 -5.14 -11.96
CA VAL A 131 4.69 -3.93 -11.61
C VAL A 131 6.11 -4.08 -12.14
N HIS A 132 6.44 -3.29 -13.17
CA HIS A 132 7.76 -3.31 -13.79
C HIS A 132 8.65 -2.20 -13.21
N TYR A 133 9.87 -2.56 -12.81
CA TYR A 133 10.90 -1.62 -12.32
C TYR A 133 12.11 -1.68 -13.25
N PRO A 134 12.29 -0.68 -14.15
CA PRO A 134 13.47 -0.61 -14.98
C PRO A 134 14.73 -0.41 -14.13
N THR A 135 15.87 -0.94 -14.59
CA THR A 135 17.20 -0.68 -13.99
C THR A 135 17.39 0.83 -13.72
N GLY A 136 17.75 1.21 -12.50
CA GLY A 136 17.94 2.61 -12.11
C GLY A 136 16.71 3.32 -11.54
N SER A 137 15.51 2.74 -11.63
CA SER A 137 14.28 3.36 -11.09
C SER A 137 14.21 3.29 -9.55
N TYR A 138 13.78 4.37 -8.89
CA TYR A 138 13.73 4.47 -7.41
C TYR A 138 12.68 5.42 -6.82
N ARG A 139 11.92 6.12 -7.65
CA ARG A 139 10.71 6.88 -7.26
C ARG A 139 9.88 7.17 -8.51
N LEU A 140 8.57 7.34 -8.34
CA LEU A 140 7.62 7.48 -9.44
C LEU A 140 7.93 8.62 -10.43
N GLY A 141 8.61 9.67 -9.95
CA GLY A 141 8.98 10.84 -10.76
C GLY A 141 10.47 10.94 -11.13
N ALA A 142 11.27 9.90 -10.88
CA ALA A 142 12.65 9.82 -11.37
C ALA A 142 12.70 9.07 -12.71
N ASP A 143 13.70 9.39 -13.53
CA ASP A 143 14.01 8.65 -14.74
C ASP A 143 15.12 7.62 -14.50
N PRO A 144 15.00 6.39 -15.05
CA PRO A 144 13.84 5.88 -15.75
C PRO A 144 12.64 5.68 -14.81
N ARG A 145 11.43 5.95 -15.32
CA ARG A 145 10.20 5.75 -14.56
C ARG A 145 9.95 4.25 -14.38
N GLY A 146 9.63 3.87 -13.15
CA GLY A 146 9.31 2.48 -12.80
C GLY A 146 8.23 2.40 -11.75
N GLY A 147 7.52 1.26 -11.74
CA GLY A 147 6.47 0.98 -10.79
C GLY A 147 5.05 1.21 -11.30
N ILE A 148 4.13 1.38 -10.36
CA ILE A 148 2.72 1.73 -10.61
C ILE A 148 2.26 2.78 -9.60
N SER A 149 1.27 3.59 -9.97
CA SER A 149 0.61 4.49 -9.04
C SER A 149 -0.79 4.87 -9.52
N PHE A 150 -1.79 4.56 -8.71
CA PHE A 150 -3.17 5.02 -8.87
C PHE A 150 -3.91 4.94 -7.53
N TYR A 151 -5.10 5.51 -7.49
CA TYR A 151 -6.04 5.39 -6.38
C TYR A 151 -7.30 4.68 -6.85
N THR A 152 -7.99 3.98 -5.95
CA THR A 152 -9.23 3.28 -6.28
C THR A 152 -10.14 3.11 -5.07
N SER A 153 -11.45 3.23 -5.29
CA SER A 153 -12.49 2.81 -4.34
C SER A 153 -13.04 1.40 -4.64
N GLY A 154 -12.53 0.73 -5.68
CA GLY A 154 -13.05 -0.53 -6.19
C GLY A 154 -14.31 -0.35 -7.05
N PRO A 155 -15.20 -1.35 -7.08
CA PRO A 155 -16.47 -1.28 -7.78
C PRO A 155 -17.30 -0.07 -7.35
N THR A 156 -18.05 0.53 -8.28
CA THR A 156 -18.89 1.71 -8.00
C THR A 156 -20.00 1.46 -6.98
N SER A 157 -20.37 0.20 -6.74
CA SER A 157 -21.32 -0.21 -5.70
C SER A 157 -20.72 -0.28 -4.30
N PHE A 158 -19.41 -0.09 -4.15
CA PHE A 158 -18.72 -0.17 -2.87
C PHE A 158 -18.35 1.24 -2.35
N ASP A 159 -18.82 1.57 -1.15
CA ASP A 159 -18.60 2.88 -0.53
C ASP A 159 -17.73 2.77 0.72
N PHE A 160 -16.44 3.09 0.56
CA PHE A 160 -15.47 3.19 1.66
C PHE A 160 -15.86 4.23 2.71
N THR A 161 -16.59 5.29 2.34
CA THR A 161 -16.89 6.40 3.26
C THR A 161 -17.92 6.02 4.33
N SER A 162 -18.61 4.90 4.16
CA SER A 162 -19.45 4.30 5.20
C SER A 162 -18.66 3.57 6.29
N ALA A 163 -17.39 3.23 6.04
CA ALA A 163 -16.60 2.37 6.91
C ALA A 163 -16.09 3.10 8.17
N LYS A 164 -16.40 2.54 9.34
CA LYS A 164 -15.67 2.76 10.58
C LYS A 164 -14.42 1.87 10.61
N GLU A 165 -14.57 0.65 10.12
CA GLU A 165 -13.51 -0.32 9.98
C GLU A 165 -13.54 -0.95 8.58
N ALA A 166 -12.38 -0.95 7.93
CA ALA A 166 -12.18 -1.64 6.67
C ALA A 166 -10.93 -2.51 6.72
N THR A 167 -10.99 -3.66 6.06
CA THR A 167 -9.85 -4.52 5.75
C THR A 167 -9.56 -4.45 4.26
N PHE A 168 -8.30 -4.27 3.89
CA PHE A 168 -7.81 -4.40 2.52
C PHE A 168 -6.71 -5.46 2.47
N ALA A 169 -6.90 -6.46 1.63
CA ALA A 169 -5.95 -7.52 1.37
C ALA A 169 -5.57 -7.61 -0.11
N TYR A 170 -4.37 -8.12 -0.35
CA TYR A 170 -3.89 -8.51 -1.67
C TYR A 170 -2.77 -9.54 -1.51
N ALA A 171 -2.51 -10.24 -2.60
CA ALA A 171 -1.37 -11.13 -2.76
C ALA A 171 -0.22 -10.39 -3.44
N VAL A 172 1.02 -10.61 -2.99
CA VAL A 172 2.23 -10.09 -3.63
C VAL A 172 3.24 -11.21 -3.90
N PHE A 173 3.82 -11.21 -5.10
CA PHE A 173 4.89 -12.13 -5.50
C PHE A 173 6.14 -11.36 -5.90
N PHE A 174 7.25 -11.65 -5.21
CA PHE A 174 8.58 -11.25 -5.61
C PHE A 174 9.27 -12.45 -6.29
N PRO A 175 9.76 -12.34 -7.53
CA PRO A 175 10.54 -13.40 -8.19
C PRO A 175 11.71 -13.89 -7.34
N SER A 176 12.13 -15.15 -7.55
CA SER A 176 13.18 -15.80 -6.74
C SER A 176 14.49 -15.00 -6.66
N ASP A 177 14.80 -14.26 -7.72
CA ASP A 177 16.00 -13.44 -7.87
C ASP A 177 15.76 -11.95 -7.56
N PHE A 178 14.60 -11.56 -7.04
CA PHE A 178 14.29 -10.15 -6.74
C PHE A 178 15.29 -9.53 -5.75
N ASP A 179 15.84 -8.36 -6.10
CA ASP A 179 16.72 -7.59 -5.23
C ASP A 179 15.92 -6.51 -4.52
N PHE A 180 15.76 -6.64 -3.21
CA PHE A 180 15.01 -5.69 -2.38
C PHE A 180 15.70 -4.33 -2.23
N VAL A 181 16.99 -4.21 -2.52
CA VAL A 181 17.82 -3.01 -2.32
C VAL A 181 17.58 -2.45 -0.91
N LYS A 182 17.23 -1.17 -0.77
CA LYS A 182 16.93 -0.52 0.52
C LYS A 182 15.44 -0.61 0.88
N GLY A 183 14.59 -0.91 -0.09
CA GLY A 183 13.15 -0.97 0.07
C GLY A 183 12.36 -0.30 -1.03
N GLY A 184 11.04 -0.43 -0.93
CA GLY A 184 10.07 0.15 -1.85
C GLY A 184 8.66 0.05 -1.30
N LYS A 185 7.73 0.68 -2.01
CA LYS A 185 6.35 0.89 -1.57
C LYS A 185 5.45 -0.24 -2.06
N LEU A 186 4.41 -0.52 -1.29
CA LEU A 186 3.35 -1.46 -1.62
C LEU A 186 1.98 -0.84 -1.27
N PRO A 187 0.89 -1.34 -1.87
CA PRO A 187 -0.45 -0.82 -1.64
C PRO A 187 -0.88 -0.80 -0.16
N GLY A 188 -1.78 0.12 0.18
CA GLY A 188 -2.46 0.17 1.48
C GLY A 188 -3.69 1.07 1.48
N LEU A 189 -4.38 1.14 2.62
CA LEU A 189 -5.55 2.00 2.81
C LEU A 189 -5.13 3.47 2.97
N TYR A 190 -6.00 4.38 2.53
CA TYR A 190 -5.86 5.82 2.76
C TYR A 190 -7.21 6.46 3.11
N GLY A 191 -7.14 7.65 3.70
CA GLY A 191 -8.32 8.39 4.09
C GLY A 191 -8.07 9.85 4.40
N GLY A 192 -9.15 10.58 4.67
CA GLY A 192 -9.10 12.00 4.99
C GLY A 192 -10.48 12.66 5.06
N ASN A 193 -10.47 13.95 5.41
CA ASN A 193 -11.67 14.77 5.62
C ASN A 193 -12.45 15.02 4.31
N SER A 194 -11.77 15.05 3.17
CA SER A 194 -12.33 15.11 1.82
C SER A 194 -11.51 14.22 0.86
N ASP A 195 -12.00 14.01 -0.36
CA ASP A 195 -11.24 13.28 -1.38
C ASP A 195 -9.92 13.98 -1.67
N ASP A 196 -9.94 15.29 -1.88
CA ASP A 196 -8.75 16.08 -2.20
C ASP A 196 -7.69 16.03 -1.08
N GLU A 197 -8.11 16.18 0.18
CA GLU A 197 -7.18 16.09 1.32
C GLU A 197 -6.60 14.68 1.47
N ALA A 198 -7.41 13.63 1.24
CA ALA A 198 -6.99 12.24 1.42
C ALA A 198 -5.80 11.85 0.51
N TYR A 199 -5.62 12.50 -0.64
CA TYR A 199 -4.50 12.24 -1.54
C TYR A 199 -3.16 12.84 -1.08
N THR A 200 -3.15 13.69 -0.06
CA THR A 200 -1.98 14.51 0.28
C THR A 200 -0.99 13.84 1.25
N CYS A 201 -1.41 12.83 2.03
CA CYS A 201 -0.58 12.18 3.05
C CYS A 201 0.45 11.19 2.44
N SER A 202 1.42 11.70 1.69
CA SER A 202 2.54 10.94 1.12
C SER A 202 3.71 11.84 0.70
N GLY A 203 4.88 11.26 0.39
CA GLY A 203 5.98 11.99 -0.27
C GLY A 203 6.65 13.08 0.57
N GLY A 204 6.45 13.08 1.90
CA GLY A 204 6.93 14.12 2.81
C GLY A 204 5.87 15.16 3.16
N SER A 205 4.68 15.07 2.57
CA SER A 205 3.52 15.84 3.01
C SER A 205 2.73 15.07 4.07
N ARG A 206 2.37 15.77 5.13
CA ARG A 206 1.60 15.28 6.28
C ARG A 206 0.58 16.36 6.66
N SER A 207 -0.62 15.92 7.05
CA SER A 207 -1.70 16.78 7.51
C SER A 207 -2.49 16.04 8.59
N THR A 208 -3.16 16.78 9.47
CA THR A 208 -4.17 16.23 10.40
C THR A 208 -5.47 15.85 9.70
N ALA A 209 -5.67 16.31 8.45
CA ALA A 209 -6.86 16.06 7.64
C ALA A 209 -6.80 14.79 6.80
N CYS A 210 -5.69 14.03 6.83
CA CYS A 210 -5.55 12.78 6.07
C CYS A 210 -4.71 11.74 6.81
N PHE A 211 -4.77 10.50 6.30
CA PHE A 211 -3.85 9.45 6.67
C PHE A 211 -3.59 8.49 5.50
N SER A 212 -2.43 7.83 5.50
CA SER A 212 -2.16 6.69 4.63
C SER A 212 -1.43 5.57 5.37
N THR A 213 -1.64 4.34 4.92
CA THR A 213 -1.15 3.12 5.59
C THR A 213 -0.54 2.12 4.61
N ARG A 214 0.09 2.62 3.54
CA ARG A 214 0.84 1.80 2.58
C ARG A 214 1.83 0.87 3.29
N LEU A 215 2.14 -0.25 2.65
CA LEU A 215 3.21 -1.12 3.14
C LEU A 215 4.54 -0.71 2.49
N MET A 216 5.64 -1.12 3.10
CA MET A 216 6.95 -1.10 2.46
C MET A 216 7.65 -2.45 2.62
N TRP A 217 8.39 -2.86 1.59
CA TRP A 217 9.49 -3.80 1.78
C TRP A 217 10.76 -3.01 2.10
N ARG A 218 11.69 -3.66 2.78
CA ARG A 218 13.02 -3.18 3.14
C ARG A 218 14.06 -4.22 2.72
N ARG A 219 15.33 -3.96 3.06
CA ARG A 219 16.43 -4.93 2.89
C ARG A 219 16.03 -6.33 3.34
N ASN A 220 16.47 -7.34 2.60
CA ASN A 220 16.23 -8.75 2.90
C ASN A 220 14.74 -9.11 3.04
N GLY A 221 13.87 -8.38 2.33
CA GLY A 221 12.43 -8.63 2.31
C GLY A 221 11.70 -8.24 3.60
N GLN A 222 12.32 -7.57 4.56
CA GLN A 222 11.61 -7.14 5.77
C GLN A 222 10.41 -6.26 5.42
N GLY A 223 9.25 -6.57 5.99
CA GLY A 223 8.03 -5.79 5.78
C GLY A 223 7.74 -4.83 6.94
N GLU A 224 7.00 -3.77 6.65
CA GLU A 224 6.49 -2.79 7.61
C GLU A 224 5.17 -2.17 7.12
N ILE A 225 4.40 -1.58 8.03
CA ILE A 225 3.41 -0.56 7.66
C ILE A 225 4.15 0.77 7.59
N TYR A 226 4.07 1.48 6.48
CA TYR A 226 4.65 2.80 6.29
C TYR A 226 3.54 3.86 6.35
N ALA A 227 3.33 4.38 7.56
CA ALA A 227 2.17 5.18 7.91
C ALA A 227 2.43 6.68 7.83
N TYR A 228 1.57 7.42 7.15
CA TYR A 228 1.41 8.86 7.37
C TYR A 228 0.19 9.05 8.25
N PHE A 229 0.41 9.13 9.55
CA PHE A 229 -0.61 9.53 10.51
C PHE A 229 -0.44 11.00 10.89
N PRO A 230 -1.52 11.64 11.38
CA PRO A 230 -1.43 12.95 12.01
C PRO A 230 -0.31 13.00 13.05
N SER A 231 0.51 14.05 13.00
CA SER A 231 1.65 14.21 13.91
C SER A 231 1.16 14.31 15.35
N TYR A 232 1.88 13.68 16.29
CA TYR A 232 1.58 13.82 17.71
C TYR A 232 1.89 15.21 18.26
N ASP A 233 2.67 16.02 17.55
CA ASP A 233 2.90 17.44 17.88
C ASP A 233 1.71 18.34 17.50
N ALA A 234 0.75 17.83 16.74
CA ALA A 234 -0.45 18.58 16.39
C ALA A 234 -1.47 18.52 17.53
N PRO A 235 -2.12 19.66 17.89
CA PRO A 235 -3.13 19.69 18.93
C PRO A 235 -4.24 18.65 18.72
N GLY A 236 -4.51 17.85 19.74
CA GLY A 236 -5.55 16.81 19.71
C GLY A 236 -5.11 15.46 19.12
N PHE A 237 -3.82 15.29 18.80
CA PHE A 237 -3.23 14.05 18.28
C PHE A 237 -2.11 13.50 19.17
N GLU A 238 -1.94 14.03 20.38
CA GLU A 238 -0.84 13.73 21.30
C GLU A 238 -0.75 12.24 21.64
N ALA A 239 -1.89 11.52 21.63
CA ALA A 239 -1.94 10.07 21.82
C ALA A 239 -1.10 9.29 20.79
N ASN A 240 -0.85 9.86 19.61
CA ASN A 240 -0.01 9.22 18.59
C ASN A 240 1.48 9.16 18.98
N ALA A 241 1.92 9.86 20.03
CA ALA A 241 3.31 9.79 20.52
C ALA A 241 3.72 8.37 20.93
N GLN A 242 2.75 7.52 21.30
CA GLN A 242 2.98 6.11 21.62
C GLN A 242 3.56 5.29 20.45
N LEU A 243 3.40 5.77 19.20
CA LEU A 243 3.96 5.11 18.02
C LEU A 243 5.47 5.31 17.91
N CYS A 244 5.98 6.36 18.56
CA CYS A 244 7.36 6.81 18.56
C CYS A 244 7.92 6.90 19.99
N PRO A 245 7.93 5.79 20.75
CA PRO A 245 8.52 5.79 22.10
C PRO A 245 10.01 6.17 22.05
N ALA A 246 10.61 6.58 23.17
CA ALA A 246 12.01 7.04 23.22
C ALA A 246 13.06 6.02 22.71
N ASN A 247 12.70 4.74 22.60
CA ASN A 247 13.52 3.67 22.02
C ASN A 247 13.23 3.42 20.52
N ALA A 248 12.24 4.08 19.93
CA ALA A 248 12.05 4.10 18.49
C ALA A 248 13.23 4.85 17.85
N THR A 249 13.93 4.16 16.96
CA THR A 249 15.12 4.74 16.33
C THR A 249 14.67 5.80 15.33
N SER A 250 15.15 7.04 15.49
CA SER A 250 14.94 8.08 14.47
C SER A 250 15.62 7.64 13.17
N THR A 251 14.87 7.57 12.07
CA THR A 251 15.44 7.28 10.74
C THR A 251 16.28 8.41 10.16
N SER A 252 16.37 9.55 10.87
CA SER A 252 17.26 10.66 10.49
C SER A 252 18.75 10.32 10.60
N SER A 253 19.13 9.17 11.18
CA SER A 253 20.54 8.81 11.30
C SER A 253 21.12 8.49 9.92
N THR A 254 21.81 9.48 9.37
CA THR A 254 22.73 9.46 8.22
C THR A 254 23.89 8.47 8.36
N THR A 255 23.95 7.70 9.44
CA THR A 255 24.89 6.59 9.60
C THR A 255 24.57 5.48 8.60
N THR A 256 25.48 5.32 7.65
CA THR A 256 25.50 4.33 6.55
C THR A 256 25.49 2.87 7.03
N THR A 257 25.43 2.65 8.34
CA THR A 257 25.53 1.38 9.05
C THR A 257 24.25 1.03 9.82
N SER A 258 23.08 1.57 9.43
CA SER A 258 21.79 1.09 9.98
C SER A 258 21.76 -0.44 9.84
N PRO A 259 21.78 -1.19 10.96
CA PRO A 259 21.88 -2.64 10.92
C PRO A 259 20.73 -3.18 10.11
N THR A 260 21.03 -4.04 9.14
CA THR A 260 20.06 -4.72 8.26
C THR A 260 19.08 -5.62 9.02
N THR A 261 19.12 -5.62 10.36
CA THR A 261 18.38 -6.47 11.29
C THR A 261 17.53 -5.69 12.30
N GLN A 262 17.53 -4.35 12.29
CA GLN A 262 16.74 -3.60 13.27
C GLN A 262 15.24 -3.82 13.05
N LYS A 263 14.56 -4.25 14.12
CA LYS A 263 13.11 -4.47 14.16
C LYS A 263 12.41 -3.44 15.03
N GLY A 264 11.16 -3.13 14.70
CA GLY A 264 10.30 -2.27 15.51
C GLY A 264 9.84 -1.01 14.78
N ASN A 265 9.51 0.03 15.54
CA ASN A 265 9.04 1.29 15.00
C ASN A 265 10.21 2.25 14.73
N PHE A 266 10.12 2.95 13.61
CA PHE A 266 11.08 3.98 13.21
C PHE A 266 10.33 5.24 12.83
N CYS A 267 10.71 6.34 13.47
CA CYS A 267 10.02 7.61 13.31
C CYS A 267 10.90 8.61 12.58
N ASP A 268 10.24 9.40 11.73
CA ASP A 268 10.86 10.40 10.89
C ASP A 268 10.04 11.69 10.96
N ASP A 269 10.73 12.81 11.17
CA ASP A 269 10.07 14.11 11.31
C ASP A 269 9.51 14.59 9.96
N THR A 270 10.10 14.14 8.84
CA THR A 270 9.71 14.53 7.48
C THR A 270 8.84 13.48 6.81
N PHE A 271 9.19 12.20 6.97
CA PHE A 271 8.60 11.09 6.24
C PHE A 271 7.64 10.25 7.10
N GLY A 272 7.11 9.17 6.53
CA GLY A 272 6.17 8.28 7.21
C GLY A 272 6.83 7.51 8.36
N ILE A 273 6.02 7.10 9.33
CA ILE A 273 6.43 6.24 10.43
C ILE A 273 6.50 4.80 9.91
N SER A 274 7.63 4.13 10.12
CA SER A 274 7.72 2.68 9.91
C SER A 274 7.18 1.99 11.16
N LEU A 275 6.10 1.24 11.05
CA LEU A 275 5.54 0.47 12.15
C LEU A 275 5.89 -1.00 11.97
N GLY A 276 6.43 -1.62 13.02
CA GLY A 276 6.70 -3.05 13.09
C GLY A 276 7.63 -3.59 12.00
N ARG A 277 8.61 -2.81 11.54
CA ARG A 277 9.58 -3.26 10.53
C ARG A 277 10.24 -4.55 10.99
N GLY A 278 10.31 -5.53 10.10
CA GLY A 278 11.00 -6.79 10.36
C GLY A 278 10.27 -7.75 11.31
N ASN A 279 9.03 -7.44 11.71
CA ASN A 279 8.14 -8.41 12.35
C ASN A 279 7.79 -9.58 11.42
N PHE A 280 7.91 -9.37 10.11
CA PHE A 280 7.79 -10.38 9.07
C PHE A 280 8.73 -10.07 7.90
N THR A 281 8.91 -11.05 7.01
CA THR A 281 9.71 -10.92 5.79
C THR A 281 8.93 -11.49 4.60
N PHE A 282 8.94 -10.77 3.48
CA PHE A 282 8.50 -11.26 2.19
C PHE A 282 9.53 -12.27 1.65
N PRO A 283 9.15 -13.53 1.40
CA PRO A 283 10.00 -14.45 0.65
C PRO A 283 10.09 -14.01 -0.83
N THR A 284 11.17 -14.45 -1.49
CA THR A 284 11.24 -14.47 -2.95
C THR A 284 10.79 -15.83 -3.48
N GLY A 285 10.31 -15.87 -4.71
CA GLY A 285 9.85 -17.08 -5.40
C GLY A 285 8.53 -17.64 -4.88
N ALA A 286 7.81 -16.92 -4.03
CA ALA A 286 6.54 -17.36 -3.46
C ALA A 286 5.57 -16.19 -3.23
N TRP A 287 4.29 -16.48 -3.33
CA TRP A 287 3.26 -15.51 -2.99
C TRP A 287 3.13 -15.30 -1.48
N THR A 288 2.76 -14.09 -1.09
CA THR A 288 2.43 -13.70 0.30
C THR A 288 1.10 -12.95 0.30
N THR A 289 0.13 -13.38 1.11
CA THR A 289 -1.06 -12.55 1.37
C THR A 289 -0.72 -11.53 2.44
N VAL A 290 -1.04 -10.27 2.20
CA VAL A 290 -1.07 -9.23 3.23
C VAL A 290 -2.50 -8.72 3.35
N ALA A 291 -2.96 -8.49 4.58
CA ALA A 291 -4.26 -7.89 4.86
C ALA A 291 -4.12 -6.84 5.95
N GLN A 292 -4.50 -5.61 5.66
CA GLN A 292 -4.46 -4.50 6.60
C GLN A 292 -5.88 -4.12 7.02
N ARG A 293 -6.12 -4.11 8.32
CA ARG A 293 -7.31 -3.58 8.96
C ARG A 293 -7.02 -2.17 9.47
N VAL A 294 -7.88 -1.21 9.12
CA VAL A 294 -7.90 0.13 9.69
C VAL A 294 -9.26 0.35 10.33
N ARG A 295 -9.27 0.66 11.63
CA ARG A 295 -10.44 1.12 12.37
C ARG A 295 -10.24 2.58 12.77
N LEU A 296 -11.09 3.47 12.27
CA LEU A 296 -11.05 4.89 12.63
C LEU A 296 -11.36 5.06 14.12
N ASN A 297 -10.72 6.04 14.75
CA ASN A 297 -11.09 6.46 16.11
C ASN A 297 -12.48 7.12 16.14
N ASP A 298 -13.13 7.11 17.30
CA ASP A 298 -14.29 7.99 17.56
C ASP A 298 -13.80 9.44 17.62
N ALA A 299 -14.63 10.39 17.18
CA ALA A 299 -14.25 11.80 17.16
C ALA A 299 -13.90 12.25 18.59
N GLY A 300 -12.68 12.76 18.77
CA GLY A 300 -12.15 13.16 20.08
C GLY A 300 -11.72 12.03 21.01
N GLN A 301 -11.66 10.79 20.54
CA GLN A 301 -11.17 9.65 21.32
C GLN A 301 -9.90 9.06 20.71
N ALA A 302 -9.01 8.58 21.56
CA ALA A 302 -7.80 7.84 21.16
C ALA A 302 -8.08 6.34 21.18
N ASN A 303 -8.92 5.86 20.25
CA ASN A 303 -9.33 4.44 20.18
C ASN A 303 -9.29 3.85 18.77
N GLY A 304 -8.59 4.51 17.84
CA GLY A 304 -8.31 4.00 16.51
C GLY A 304 -7.33 2.83 16.54
N GLN A 305 -7.35 2.02 15.50
CA GLN A 305 -6.55 0.80 15.41
C GLN A 305 -6.05 0.57 13.99
N VAL A 306 -4.83 0.05 13.86
CA VAL A 306 -4.31 -0.52 12.61
C VAL A 306 -3.67 -1.87 12.92
N GLU A 307 -4.01 -2.87 12.11
CA GLU A 307 -3.49 -4.23 12.25
C GLU A 307 -3.12 -4.78 10.88
N LEU A 308 -1.95 -5.41 10.78
CA LEU A 308 -1.48 -6.11 9.58
C LEU A 308 -1.41 -7.59 9.85
N PHE A 309 -2.02 -8.35 8.95
CA PHE A 309 -1.97 -9.80 8.88
C PHE A 309 -1.12 -10.21 7.69
N VAL A 310 -0.31 -11.24 7.87
CA VAL A 310 0.48 -11.89 6.81
C VAL A 310 0.12 -13.36 6.79
N ASP A 311 -0.34 -13.84 5.64
CA ASP A 311 -0.85 -15.21 5.47
C ASP A 311 -1.89 -15.58 6.57
N GLY A 312 -2.79 -14.64 6.87
CA GLY A 312 -3.85 -14.78 7.87
C GLY A 312 -3.43 -14.58 9.34
N LYS A 313 -2.13 -14.39 9.63
CA LYS A 313 -1.62 -14.22 11.00
C LYS A 313 -1.34 -12.76 11.31
N SER A 314 -1.85 -12.24 12.44
CA SER A 314 -1.54 -10.88 12.90
C SER A 314 -0.05 -10.75 13.24
N VAL A 315 0.64 -9.79 12.60
CA VAL A 315 2.10 -9.58 12.75
C VAL A 315 2.46 -8.16 13.23
N ILE A 316 1.58 -7.19 13.02
CA ILE A 316 1.73 -5.81 13.50
C ILE A 316 0.36 -5.34 13.97
N LYS A 317 0.27 -4.83 15.19
CA LYS A 317 -0.96 -4.27 15.75
C LYS A 317 -0.65 -3.02 16.55
N THR A 318 -1.37 -1.95 16.25
CA THR A 318 -1.35 -0.72 17.04
C THR A 318 -2.78 -0.30 17.34
N SER A 319 -3.00 0.19 18.55
CA SER A 319 -4.31 0.64 19.04
C SER A 319 -4.15 1.93 19.82
N GLY A 320 -5.26 2.58 20.15
CA GLY A 320 -5.22 3.80 20.96
C GLY A 320 -4.75 5.02 20.17
N ILE A 321 -4.79 4.98 18.84
CA ILE A 321 -4.31 6.07 17.97
C ILE A 321 -5.45 6.96 17.51
N ILE A 322 -5.11 8.15 17.03
CA ILE A 322 -6.03 9.14 16.46
C ILE A 322 -5.70 9.32 14.97
N LEU A 323 -6.62 8.89 14.11
CA LEU A 323 -6.52 8.95 12.64
C LEU A 323 -7.37 10.09 12.05
N ARG A 324 -8.42 10.52 12.76
CA ARG A 324 -9.28 11.65 12.40
C ARG A 324 -9.51 12.57 13.60
N ASP A 325 -9.65 13.85 13.32
CA ASP A 325 -9.85 14.90 14.33
C ASP A 325 -11.25 14.86 14.98
N VAL A 326 -11.48 15.81 15.89
CA VAL A 326 -12.74 16.02 16.63
C VAL A 326 -13.91 16.46 15.74
N SER A 327 -13.67 16.93 14.51
CA SER A 327 -14.76 17.27 13.59
C SER A 327 -15.53 16.01 13.17
N GLY A 328 -14.86 14.87 13.23
CA GLY A 328 -15.40 13.59 12.81
C GLY A 328 -15.53 13.47 11.29
N ASN A 329 -15.00 14.39 10.49
CA ASN A 329 -15.12 14.37 9.02
C ASN A 329 -14.25 13.30 8.33
N GLY A 330 -13.18 12.84 8.98
CA GLY A 330 -12.27 11.85 8.40
C GLY A 330 -12.99 10.55 8.02
N ARG A 331 -12.73 10.07 6.80
CA ARG A 331 -13.25 8.80 6.25
C ARG A 331 -12.09 7.95 5.71
N ILE A 332 -12.26 6.63 5.71
CA ILE A 332 -11.50 5.75 4.81
C ILE A 332 -12.03 6.05 3.41
N ARG A 333 -11.15 6.28 2.44
CA ARG A 333 -11.56 6.72 1.09
C ARG A 333 -11.20 5.73 -0.02
N GLY A 334 -10.29 4.82 0.25
CA GLY A 334 -10.03 3.70 -0.65
C GLY A 334 -8.62 3.14 -0.51
N LEU A 335 -8.11 2.66 -1.64
CA LEU A 335 -6.80 2.06 -1.78
C LEU A 335 -5.85 3.02 -2.48
N GLN A 336 -4.68 3.23 -1.88
CA GLN A 336 -3.55 3.90 -2.53
C GLN A 336 -2.65 2.81 -3.12
N VAL A 337 -2.88 2.46 -4.38
CA VAL A 337 -2.16 1.37 -5.06
C VAL A 337 -0.91 1.93 -5.72
N GLN A 338 0.17 1.90 -4.96
CA GLN A 338 1.47 2.37 -5.40
C GLN A 338 2.52 1.32 -5.12
N SER A 339 3.37 1.06 -6.10
CA SER A 339 4.55 0.26 -5.89
C SER A 339 5.71 0.73 -6.73
N PHE A 340 6.83 1.01 -6.07
CA PHE A 340 8.06 1.54 -6.64
C PHE A 340 9.19 1.28 -5.65
N PHE A 341 10.41 0.98 -6.13
CA PHE A 341 11.63 1.15 -5.32
C PHE A 341 11.65 2.55 -4.75
N GLY A 342 12.16 2.76 -3.54
CA GLY A 342 11.73 3.98 -2.88
C GLY A 342 12.54 4.46 -1.71
N GLY A 343 13.25 5.54 -1.97
CA GLY A 343 13.61 6.60 -1.02
C GLY A 343 13.45 7.92 -1.76
N ASN A 344 14.33 8.89 -1.49
CA ASN A 344 14.37 10.13 -2.27
C ASN A 344 15.69 10.32 -3.04
N THR A 345 16.59 9.34 -2.99
CA THR A 345 17.96 9.41 -3.51
C THR A 345 18.27 8.18 -4.38
N ALA A 346 19.24 8.32 -5.30
CA ALA A 346 19.54 7.30 -6.32
C ALA A 346 20.09 5.98 -5.77
N ASP A 347 20.59 5.96 -4.53
CA ASP A 347 21.04 4.75 -3.82
C ASP A 347 19.88 3.81 -3.38
N TRP A 348 18.63 4.17 -3.70
CA TRP A 348 17.45 3.31 -3.60
C TRP A 348 17.11 2.60 -4.91
N ALA A 349 17.83 2.90 -6.00
CA ALA A 349 17.55 2.37 -7.31
C ALA A 349 17.73 0.86 -7.38
N THR A 350 16.82 0.23 -8.13
CA THR A 350 16.99 -1.17 -8.52
C THR A 350 18.25 -1.33 -9.39
N PRO A 351 19.14 -2.30 -9.11
CA PRO A 351 20.37 -2.51 -9.88
C PRO A 351 20.12 -3.24 -11.21
N LYS A 352 18.90 -3.76 -11.42
CA LYS A 352 18.50 -4.50 -12.61
C LYS A 352 17.03 -4.28 -12.94
N ASP A 353 16.64 -4.69 -14.13
CA ASP A 353 15.24 -4.79 -14.51
C ASP A 353 14.60 -5.92 -13.71
N GLN A 354 13.53 -5.61 -12.98
CA GLN A 354 12.83 -6.61 -12.19
C GLN A 354 11.34 -6.28 -12.05
N ASN A 355 10.57 -7.29 -11.66
CA ASN A 355 9.12 -7.21 -11.58
C ASN A 355 8.62 -7.67 -10.22
N THR A 356 7.46 -7.15 -9.83
CA THR A 356 6.63 -7.71 -8.75
C THR A 356 5.21 -7.88 -9.30
N TYR A 357 4.46 -8.85 -8.77
CA TYR A 357 3.10 -9.13 -9.20
C TYR A 357 2.14 -8.93 -8.04
N LEU A 358 1.01 -8.27 -8.28
CA LEU A 358 -0.05 -8.02 -7.30
C LEU A 358 -1.33 -8.73 -7.73
N GLY A 359 -1.95 -9.51 -6.84
CA GLY A 359 -3.16 -10.28 -7.13
C GLY A 359 -4.18 -10.19 -6.00
N ASP A 360 -5.35 -10.81 -6.20
CA ASP A 360 -6.34 -11.07 -5.13
C ASP A 360 -6.76 -9.85 -4.31
N PHE A 361 -6.91 -8.69 -4.94
CA PHE A 361 -7.39 -7.47 -4.29
C PHE A 361 -8.76 -7.75 -3.65
N SER A 362 -8.82 -7.64 -2.33
CA SER A 362 -9.97 -8.00 -1.52
C SER A 362 -10.21 -6.95 -0.47
N VAL A 363 -11.45 -6.51 -0.31
CA VAL A 363 -11.83 -5.46 0.63
C VAL A 363 -13.07 -5.88 1.39
N ALA A 364 -13.13 -5.61 2.69
CA ALA A 364 -14.32 -5.77 3.51
C ALA A 364 -14.52 -4.57 4.45
N ILE A 365 -15.77 -4.13 4.61
CA ILE A 365 -16.19 -3.23 5.70
C ILE A 365 -16.73 -4.10 6.82
N THR A 366 -16.06 -4.11 7.97
CA THR A 366 -16.42 -4.94 9.13
C THR A 366 -17.19 -4.16 10.19
N GLU A 367 -17.13 -2.83 10.14
CA GLU A 367 -17.90 -1.93 11.01
C GLU A 367 -18.24 -0.65 10.23
N THR A 368 -19.49 -0.17 10.31
CA THR A 368 -19.91 1.10 9.70
C THR A 368 -19.81 2.25 10.70
N LEU A 369 -19.60 3.46 10.21
CA LEU A 369 -19.79 4.67 11.00
C LEU A 369 -21.29 4.74 11.39
N SER A 370 -21.59 4.48 12.65
CA SER A 370 -22.94 4.71 13.20
C SER A 370 -23.26 6.19 12.99
N GLY A 371 -24.47 6.52 12.52
CA GLY A 371 -24.88 7.84 12.04
C GLY A 371 -24.61 9.01 12.99
N GLU A 372 -23.33 9.42 13.10
CA GLU A 372 -22.90 10.77 13.41
C GLU A 372 -23.59 11.62 12.36
N LYS A 373 -24.77 12.16 12.72
CA LYS A 373 -25.55 13.06 11.87
C LYS A 373 -24.57 14.01 11.22
N LEU A 374 -24.39 13.88 9.90
CA LEU A 374 -23.80 14.92 9.08
C LEU A 374 -24.45 16.22 9.57
N LYS A 375 -23.71 17.05 10.29
CA LYS A 375 -24.15 18.41 10.59
C LYS A 375 -24.13 19.11 9.25
N THR A 376 -25.22 18.95 8.49
CA THR A 376 -25.55 19.85 7.41
C THR A 376 -25.47 21.23 8.02
N SER A 377 -24.51 22.02 7.56
CA SER A 377 -24.37 23.42 7.88
C SER A 377 -25.71 24.09 7.63
N GLY A 378 -26.51 24.25 8.68
CA GLY A 378 -27.70 25.05 8.64
C GLY A 378 -27.25 26.46 8.33
N ALA A 379 -27.52 26.90 7.10
CA ALA A 379 -27.46 28.30 6.76
C ALA A 379 -28.34 29.05 7.78
N GLN A 380 -27.72 29.74 8.72
CA GLN A 380 -28.40 30.69 9.56
C GLN A 380 -28.89 31.82 8.65
N SER A 381 -30.15 31.75 8.26
CA SER A 381 -30.89 32.90 7.76
C SER A 381 -31.06 33.87 8.92
N ASN A 382 -30.14 34.82 9.01
CA ASN A 382 -30.31 36.03 9.80
C ASN A 382 -31.28 36.96 9.05
N THR A 383 -32.54 36.97 9.45
CA THR A 383 -33.43 38.10 9.17
C THR A 383 -33.91 38.69 10.49
N ASN A 384 -33.08 39.57 11.07
CA ASN A 384 -33.55 40.61 11.97
C ASN A 384 -34.08 41.76 11.10
N LEU A 385 -35.41 41.86 10.96
CA LEU A 385 -36.04 43.12 10.59
C LEU A 385 -37.14 43.43 11.60
N HIS A 386 -36.87 44.41 12.45
CA HIS A 386 -37.85 45.06 13.29
C HIS A 386 -38.83 45.85 12.41
N SER A 387 -40.11 45.52 12.48
CA SER A 387 -41.18 46.47 12.17
C SER A 387 -42.38 46.17 13.05
N ARG A 388 -42.68 47.13 13.94
CA ARG A 388 -43.90 47.18 14.73
C ARG A 388 -45.04 47.62 13.80
N SER A 389 -46.11 46.83 13.69
CA SER A 389 -47.45 47.39 13.49
C SER A 389 -48.53 46.49 14.09
N ARG A 390 -49.45 47.15 14.79
CA ARG A 390 -50.68 46.60 15.38
C ARG A 390 -51.58 46.06 14.28
N ILE A 391 -52.38 45.02 14.56
CA ILE A 391 -53.82 44.98 14.25
C ILE A 391 -54.51 43.89 15.10
N ARG A 392 -55.79 44.15 15.35
CA ARG A 392 -56.67 43.67 16.41
C ARG A 392 -57.19 42.23 16.19
N SER A 393 -57.49 41.61 17.33
CA SER A 393 -58.40 40.48 17.54
C SER A 393 -59.75 40.61 16.83
N PHE A 394 -60.26 39.52 16.24
CA PHE A 394 -61.68 39.21 16.11
C PHE A 394 -61.91 37.69 15.98
N ARG A 395 -62.63 37.11 16.97
CA ARG A 395 -63.71 36.09 16.98
C ARG A 395 -63.68 34.89 15.99
N THR A 396 -64.30 33.74 16.18
CA THR A 396 -64.95 32.94 17.26
C THR A 396 -65.42 31.64 16.57
N PHE A 397 -65.46 30.57 17.35
CA PHE A 397 -66.06 29.23 17.17
C PHE A 397 -67.34 29.02 16.32
N CYS A 398 -67.40 27.80 15.74
CA CYS A 398 -68.51 26.80 15.71
C CYS A 398 -69.55 26.65 14.56
N THR A 399 -69.75 25.34 14.25
CA THR A 399 -70.97 24.58 13.84
C THR A 399 -71.57 24.68 12.43
N GLY A 400 -71.63 23.52 11.74
CA GLY A 400 -72.87 22.71 11.61
C GLY A 400 -73.76 22.84 10.36
N LEU A 401 -73.93 21.70 9.67
CA LEU A 401 -75.02 21.25 8.78
C LEU A 401 -75.29 21.95 7.42
N SER A 402 -75.22 21.18 6.33
CA SER A 402 -76.40 20.68 5.59
C SER A 402 -76.01 19.80 4.39
N ALA A 403 -76.81 18.78 4.13
CA ALA A 403 -76.71 17.82 3.03
C ALA A 403 -77.61 18.24 1.85
N VAL A 404 -77.19 17.98 0.60
CA VAL A 404 -78.08 17.73 -0.56
C VAL A 404 -77.38 16.79 -1.56
N LEU A 405 -78.12 15.78 -2.01
CA LEU A 405 -77.79 14.78 -3.04
C LEU A 405 -77.60 15.38 -4.45
N LEU A 406 -76.81 14.69 -5.30
CA LEU A 406 -77.25 14.28 -6.65
C LEU A 406 -76.28 13.25 -7.28
N SER A 407 -76.89 12.22 -7.86
CA SER A 407 -76.33 11.11 -8.69
C SER A 407 -75.61 11.63 -9.95
N THR A 408 -74.68 10.91 -10.60
CA THR A 408 -74.94 9.75 -11.48
C THR A 408 -73.64 9.07 -11.99
N THR A 409 -73.71 7.74 -12.21
CA THR A 409 -73.02 6.90 -13.24
C THR A 409 -71.48 6.92 -13.34
N ALA A 410 -70.76 5.87 -12.96
CA ALA A 410 -70.52 4.58 -13.66
C ALA A 410 -69.73 4.71 -14.98
N VAL A 411 -68.54 4.10 -15.06
CA VAL A 411 -68.13 3.02 -16.00
C VAL A 411 -66.61 2.77 -15.93
N ASN A 412 -66.29 1.47 -15.90
CA ASN A 412 -65.04 0.73 -16.09
C ASN A 412 -63.93 1.36 -16.97
N LEU A 413 -62.66 1.05 -16.68
CA LEU A 413 -61.90 0.09 -17.50
C LEU A 413 -60.59 -0.38 -16.82
N PHE A 414 -60.40 -1.69 -16.85
CA PHE A 414 -59.14 -2.42 -16.69
C PHE A 414 -58.11 -2.04 -17.78
N ALA A 415 -56.81 -2.06 -17.42
CA ALA A 415 -55.75 -2.45 -18.35
C ALA A 415 -54.53 -3.00 -17.59
N THR A 416 -54.37 -4.32 -17.71
CA THR A 416 -53.14 -5.11 -17.50
C THR A 416 -52.21 -4.92 -18.73
N TYR A 417 -50.99 -5.49 -18.66
CA TYR A 417 -49.87 -5.55 -19.64
C TYR A 417 -48.79 -4.50 -19.36
N MET A 418 -47.49 -4.83 -19.18
CA MET A 418 -46.69 -6.06 -19.32
C MET A 418 -45.64 -6.12 -18.20
#